data_AF-A0A7S2DFK4-F1
#
_entry.id   AF-A0A7S2DFK4-F1
#
_cell.length_a   1.000
_cell.length_b   1.000
_cell.length_c   1.000
_cell.angle_alpha   90.00
_cell.angle_beta   90.00
_cell.angle_gamma   90.00
#
_symmetry.space_group_name_H-M   'P 1'
#
loop_
_entity.id
_entity.type
_entity.pdbx_description
1 polymer ?
#
loop_
_entity_poly.entity_id
_entity_poly.type
_entity_poly.pdbx_seq_one_letter_code
_entity_poly.pdbx_strand_id
1 'polypeptide(L)'
;VAVKEMRGERRVRLYELLKEACVMASLNHANICTFIGVCANAAQRKHYIISELMDCSLFDLIHQPYKLRWHGELTVSLVISLSKAICAGIVYLHGRNLV
;
A
#
# COMPACT_ATOMS: atom_id res chain seq x y z
N VAL A 1 -11.88 -0.84 1.08
CA VAL A 1 -10.62 -1.25 1.74
C VAL A 1 -9.95 -2.33 0.92
N ALA A 2 -8.63 -2.35 0.85
CA ALA A 2 -7.87 -3.45 0.27
C ALA A 2 -7.55 -4.46 1.38
N VAL A 3 -7.65 -5.75 1.07
CA VAL A 3 -7.43 -6.85 2.03
C VAL A 3 -6.37 -7.78 1.49
N LYS A 4 -5.21 -7.81 2.15
CA LYS A 4 -4.09 -8.69 1.79
C LYS A 4 -4.14 -9.94 2.67
N GLU A 5 -4.40 -11.11 2.08
CA GLU A 5 -4.28 -12.40 2.78
C GLU A 5 -2.82 -12.83 2.88
N MET A 6 -2.36 -13.12 4.10
CA MET A 6 -1.01 -13.65 4.34
C MET A 6 -0.94 -15.12 3.96
N ARG A 7 0.06 -15.49 3.13
CA ARG A 7 0.29 -16.86 2.66
C ARG A 7 1.55 -17.48 3.32
N GLY A 8 1.61 -18.81 3.41
CA GLY A 8 2.73 -19.57 3.99
C GLY A 8 2.35 -20.44 5.18
N GLU A 9 3.34 -21.01 5.87
CA GLU A 9 3.11 -21.79 7.10
C GLU A 9 2.61 -20.91 8.25
N ARG A 10 1.88 -21.48 9.23
CA ARG A 10 1.16 -20.68 10.25
C ARG A 10 2.10 -19.79 11.09
N ARG A 11 3.22 -20.32 11.58
CA ARG A 11 4.16 -19.56 12.41
C ARG A 11 4.81 -18.43 11.61
N VAL A 12 5.27 -18.74 10.40
CA VAL A 12 5.85 -17.75 9.46
C VAL A 12 4.84 -16.66 9.12
N ARG A 13 3.59 -17.03 8.82
CA ARG A 13 2.51 -16.07 8.52
C ARG A 13 2.24 -15.08 9.64
N LEU A 14 2.17 -15.54 10.89
CA LEU A 14 1.90 -14.64 12.02
C LEU A 14 3.09 -13.69 12.26
N TYR A 15 4.31 -14.20 12.16
CA TYR A 15 5.51 -13.37 12.31
C TYR A 15 5.61 -12.30 11.23
N GLU A 16 5.47 -12.68 9.96
CA GLU A 16 5.50 -11.72 8.84
C GLU A 16 4.33 -10.72 8.90
N LEU A 17 3.14 -11.17 9.33
CA LEU A 17 2.00 -10.27 9.58
C LEU A 17 2.35 -9.20 10.60
N LEU A 18 2.85 -9.60 11.78
CA LEU A 18 3.14 -8.66 12.87
C LEU A 18 4.27 -7.70 12.48
N LYS A 19 5.29 -8.20 11.78
CA LYS A 19 6.38 -7.38 11.26
C LYS A 19 5.88 -6.32 10.28
N GLU A 20 5.10 -6.72 9.28
CA GLU A 20 4.53 -5.80 8.28
C GLU A 20 3.54 -4.83 8.92
N ALA A 21 2.63 -5.31 9.78
CA ALA A 21 1.64 -4.48 10.46
C ALA A 21 2.28 -3.45 11.40
N CYS A 22 3.36 -3.80 12.11
CA CYS A 22 4.07 -2.88 13.00
C CYS A 22 4.69 -1.72 12.19
N VAL A 23 5.35 -2.03 11.07
CA VAL A 23 5.90 -1.02 10.16
C VAL A 23 4.77 -0.14 9.63
N MET A 24 3.72 -0.74 9.06
CA MET A 24 2.60 -0.01 8.47
C MET A 24 1.86 0.88 9.48
N ALA A 25 1.66 0.42 10.72
CA ALA A 25 1.03 1.19 11.79
C ALA A 25 1.84 2.42 12.23
N SER A 26 3.16 2.43 11.99
CA SER A 26 4.03 3.57 12.30
C SER A 26 3.99 4.69 11.24
N LEU A 27 3.37 4.42 10.08
CA LEU A 27 3.32 5.33 8.95
C LEU A 27 2.07 6.20 9.01
N ASN A 28 2.25 7.52 8.91
CA ASN A 28 1.16 8.47 8.75
C ASN A 28 1.63 9.62 7.85
N HIS A 29 1.31 9.54 6.55
CA HIS A 29 1.72 10.52 5.55
C HIS A 29 0.76 10.49 4.35
N ALA A 30 0.43 11.66 3.78
CA ALA A 30 -0.56 11.78 2.71
C ALA A 30 -0.20 11.06 1.39
N ASN A 31 1.07 10.71 1.20
CA ASN A 31 1.55 9.97 0.02
C ASN A 31 1.96 8.51 0.32
N ILE A 32 1.47 7.95 1.42
CA ILE A 32 1.65 6.55 1.80
C ILE A 32 0.26 5.99 2.13
N CYS A 33 -0.11 4.85 1.54
CA CYS A 33 -1.42 4.24 1.78
C CYS A 33 -1.68 4.01 3.26
N THR A 34 -2.87 4.40 3.72
CA THR A 34 -3.23 4.33 5.13
C THR A 34 -3.39 2.88 5.58
N PHE A 35 -2.71 2.51 6.67
CA PHE A 35 -2.95 1.26 7.38
C PHE A 35 -4.21 1.38 8.23
N ILE A 36 -5.14 0.44 8.08
CA ILE A 36 -6.40 0.43 8.82
C ILE A 36 -6.32 -0.57 9.97
N GLY A 37 -5.73 -1.74 9.76
CA GLY A 37 -5.60 -2.74 10.81
C GLY A 37 -5.26 -4.14 10.30
N VAL A 38 -5.37 -5.11 11.20
CA VAL A 38 -5.24 -6.54 10.90
C VAL A 38 -6.51 -7.29 11.30
N CYS A 39 -6.78 -8.39 10.60
CA CYS A 39 -7.83 -9.33 10.97
C CYS A 39 -7.25 -10.74 11.06
N ALA A 40 -7.60 -11.46 12.14
CA ALA A 40 -7.24 -12.86 12.32
C ALA A 40 -8.53 -13.69 12.46
N ASN A 41 -8.74 -14.61 11.53
CA ASN A 41 -9.84 -15.56 11.61
C ASN A 41 -9.32 -16.89 12.15
N ALA A 42 -9.60 -17.19 13.42
CA ALA A 42 -9.15 -18.41 14.09
C ALA A 42 -9.74 -19.68 13.45
N ALA A 43 -11.00 -19.65 13.03
CA ALA A 43 -11.67 -20.79 12.40
C ALA A 43 -11.04 -21.14 11.04
N GLN A 44 -10.74 -20.12 10.24
CA GLN A 44 -10.15 -20.31 8.92
C GLN A 44 -8.62 -20.37 8.93
N ARG A 45 -7.97 -20.08 10.08
CA ARG A 45 -6.51 -19.99 10.22
C ARG A 45 -5.89 -19.04 9.17
N LYS A 46 -6.55 -17.91 8.94
CA LYS A 46 -6.17 -16.87 7.98
C LYS A 46 -5.90 -15.55 8.71
N HIS A 47 -4.94 -14.82 8.18
CA HIS A 47 -4.53 -13.51 8.66
C HIS A 47 -4.55 -12.53 7.51
N TYR A 48 -5.01 -11.31 7.80
CA TYR A 48 -5.21 -10.28 6.81
C TYR A 48 -4.64 -8.95 7.28
N ILE A 49 -4.07 -8.20 6.34
CA ILE A 49 -3.77 -6.77 6.49
C ILE A 49 -4.86 -5.99 5.76
N ILE A 50 -5.38 -4.96 6.41
CA ILE A 50 -6.42 -4.07 5.89
C ILE A 50 -5.79 -2.69 5.68
N SER A 51 -5.91 -2.18 4.46
CA SER A 51 -5.45 -0.84 4.10
C SER A 51 -6.51 -0.07 3.33
N GLU A 52 -6.24 1.21 3.12
CA GLU A 52 -6.90 2.02 2.11
C GLU A 52 -6.92 1.31 0.75
N LEU A 53 -8.03 1.46 0.03
CA LEU A 53 -8.20 0.94 -1.32
C LEU A 53 -7.97 2.07 -2.31
N MET A 54 -7.04 1.86 -3.24
CA MET A 54 -6.83 2.76 -4.37
C MET A 54 -7.50 2.17 -5.62
N ASP A 55 -8.00 3.02 -6.51
CA ASP A 55 -8.72 2.60 -7.71
C ASP A 55 -7.85 1.80 -8.69
N CYS A 56 -6.56 2.12 -8.76
CA CYS A 56 -5.59 1.45 -9.64
C CYS A 56 -4.15 1.65 -9.15
N SER A 57 -3.21 0.91 -9.75
CA SER A 57 -1.78 1.18 -9.59
C SER A 57 -1.29 2.21 -10.60
N LEU A 58 -0.17 2.88 -10.28
CA LEU A 58 0.51 3.76 -11.24
C LEU A 58 0.96 3.00 -12.49
N PHE A 59 1.29 1.70 -12.36
CA PHE A 59 1.62 0.85 -13.50
C PHE A 59 0.44 0.70 -14.45
N ASP A 60 -0.76 0.44 -13.92
CA ASP A 60 -1.98 0.32 -14.73
C ASP A 60 -2.30 1.65 -15.43
N LEU A 61 -2.13 2.77 -14.72
CA LEU A 61 -2.37 4.11 -15.27
C LEU A 61 -1.45 4.41 -16.47
N ILE A 62 -0.18 4.03 -16.39
CA ILE A 62 0.83 4.33 -17.42
C ILE A 62 0.74 3.34 -18.59
N HIS A 63 0.62 2.04 -18.31
CA HIS A 63 0.81 0.99 -19.32
C HIS A 63 -0.51 0.33 -19.78
N GLN A 64 -1.57 0.45 -18.99
CA GLN A 64 -2.87 -0.17 -19.27
C GLN A 64 -4.06 0.81 -19.08
N PRO A 65 -3.97 2.08 -19.50
CA PRO A 65 -5.01 3.07 -19.23
C PRO A 65 -6.37 2.66 -19.80
N TYR A 66 -6.39 1.89 -20.89
CA TYR A 66 -7.61 1.36 -21.52
C TYR A 66 -8.40 0.38 -20.63
N LYS A 67 -7.80 -0.18 -19.58
CA LYS A 67 -8.49 -1.04 -18.61
C LYS A 67 -9.12 -0.26 -17.47
N LEU A 68 -8.79 1.02 -17.34
CA LEU A 68 -9.24 1.87 -16.26
C LEU A 68 -10.49 2.65 -16.67
N ARG A 69 -11.28 3.05 -15.67
CA ARG A 69 -12.36 4.05 -15.83
C ARG A 69 -11.83 5.48 -15.77
N TRP A 70 -10.52 5.65 -15.91
CA TRP A 70 -9.86 6.95 -15.88
C TRP A 70 -9.76 7.51 -17.29
N HIS A 71 -10.34 8.70 -17.50
CA HIS A 71 -10.40 9.38 -18.79
C HIS A 71 -9.49 10.61 -18.88
N GLY A 72 -8.55 10.74 -17.94
CA GLY A 72 -7.59 11.84 -17.95
C GLY A 72 -6.43 11.59 -18.91
N GLU A 73 -5.55 12.58 -19.01
CA GLU A 73 -4.29 12.47 -19.73
C GLU A 73 -3.10 12.63 -18.78
N LEU A 74 -2.03 11.87 -19.01
CA LEU A 74 -0.77 11.98 -18.28
C LEU A 74 0.04 13.17 -18.80
N THR A 75 -0.47 14.38 -18.54
CA THR A 75 0.23 15.61 -18.88
C THR A 75 1.55 15.73 -18.11
N VAL A 76 2.51 16.49 -18.66
CA VAL A 76 3.81 16.75 -17.99
C VAL A 76 3.62 17.31 -16.57
N SER A 77 2.65 18.21 -16.38
CA SER A 77 2.33 18.78 -15.06
C SER A 77 1.84 17.72 -14.06
N LEU A 78 0.97 16.80 -14.51
CA LEU A 78 0.50 15.70 -13.67
C LEU A 78 1.65 14.75 -13.31
N VAL A 79 2.52 14.43 -14.27
CA VAL A 79 3.69 13.58 -14.03
C VAL A 79 4.62 14.21 -12.98
N ILE A 80 4.95 15.51 -13.11
CA ILE A 80 5.77 16.22 -12.13
C ILE A 80 5.12 16.19 -10.74
N SER A 81 3.80 16.36 -10.67
CA SER A 81 3.05 16.33 -9.41
C SER A 81 3.10 14.94 -8.75
N LEU A 82 2.92 13.87 -9.53
CA LEU A 82 3.05 12.48 -9.07
C LEU A 82 4.48 12.20 -8.58
N SER A 83 5.50 12.62 -9.32
CA SER A 83 6.90 12.47 -8.91
C SER A 83 7.18 13.19 -7.58
N LYS A 84 6.70 14.43 -7.42
CA LYS A 84 6.85 15.18 -6.16
C LYS A 84 6.20 14.46 -4.98
N ALA A 85 4.99 13.91 -5.17
CA ALA A 85 4.27 13.14 -4.16
C ALA A 85 5.04 11.86 -3.75
N ILE A 86 5.57 11.12 -4.72
CA ILE A 86 6.40 9.93 -4.46
C ILE A 86 7.65 10.31 -3.67
N CYS A 87 8.37 11.36 -4.09
CA CYS A 87 9.56 11.85 -3.39
C CYS A 87 9.24 12.27 -1.95
N ALA A 88 8.12 12.96 -1.72
CA ALA A 88 7.70 13.35 -0.38
C ALA A 88 7.46 12.13 0.53
N GLY A 89 6.78 11.10 0.01
CA GLY A 89 6.61 9.83 0.73
C GLY A 89 7.93 9.14 1.06
N ILE A 90 8.88 9.10 0.11
CA ILE A 90 10.20 8.48 0.33
C ILE A 90 11.02 9.27 1.36
N VAL A 91 11.02 10.61 1.30
CA VAL A 91 11.70 11.45 2.30
C VAL A 91 11.17 11.19 3.70
N TYR A 92 9.85 11.06 3.84
CA TYR A 92 9.24 10.67 5.12
C TYR A 92 9.73 9.30 5.61
N LEU A 93 9.81 8.31 4.72
CA LEU A 93 10.28 6.95 5.07
C LEU A 93 11.75 6.95 5.54
N HIS A 94 12.63 7.64 4.81
CA HIS A 94 14.04 7.77 5.21
C HIS A 94 14.18 8.48 6.56
N GLY A 95 13.39 9.53 6.82
CA GLY A 95 13.39 10.22 8.10
C GLY A 95 12.95 9.37 9.30
N ARG A 96 12.32 8.21 9.05
CA ARG A 96 11.91 7.23 10.07
C ARG A 96 12.88 6.06 10.24
N ASN A 97 14.00 6.03 9.50
CA ASN A 97 14.97 4.93 9.48
C ASN A 97 14.34 3.55 9.18
N LEU A 98 13.34 3.52 8.30
CA LEU A 98 12.67 2.27 7.91
C LEU A 98 13.38 1.56 6.74
N VAL A 99 14.30 2.25 6.07
CA VAL A 99 15.19 1.78 5.00
C VAL A 99 16.51 2.53 5.11
#